data_AF-A0A2A3YDP1-F1
#
_entry.id   AF-A0A2A3YDP1-F1
#
_cell.length_a   1.000
_cell.length_b   1.000
_cell.length_c   1.000
_cell.angle_alpha   90.00
_cell.angle_beta   90.00
_cell.angle_gamma   90.00
#
_symmetry.space_group_name_H-M   'P 1'
#
loop_
_entity.id
_entity.type
_entity.pdbx_description
1 polymer ?
#
loop_
_entity_poly.entity_id
_entity_poly.type
_entity_poly.pdbx_seq_one_letter_code
_entity_poly.pdbx_strand_id
1 'polypeptide(L)'
;MKQAKSGDALIGDRIGEGKMVPFYSVGIDEWREVPGALPNMLVILASWVPLIALNIYLFRFAFPQRPEMEVGKLLTFSVIAACIAIMWAAARIAPWLALAATAMLYVILQPTGTAQLVVLACASWFALLALSGMINQWRLILRLRRWRAHATSTVLIPSEQLRQLRIYRQLPTTLWYLALGSILYPLLKLTWQFLTDDEQVFSGLDRERIDGFLIGSVALGLCLIVLLVRWVEQGIVGHIALEVPLTSDFGPLSFVAIGASVAREPENGARCECTDPNEDSKSSEYEQFVECLDRCSVHGVGAVNALSEAEFTRIADQPWVYGEHANDRLLRKSARLVIAGFSGWDSKPVRLQVDTVFGQGSVAPANYLPKRATEPLCRAKRRLSWRNCADTPLVVEEFNPATMRVLDQIPLGTLGLTGYAVRVAGRRPFLVDHPVR
;
A
#
# COMPACT_ATOMS: atom_id res chain seq x y z
N MET A 1 41.70 47.20 -17.99
CA MET A 1 40.77 46.56 -17.03
C MET A 1 39.41 46.40 -17.69
N LYS A 2 39.10 45.21 -18.19
CA LYS A 2 37.78 44.84 -18.74
C LYS A 2 37.17 43.86 -17.74
N GLN A 3 36.15 44.30 -17.00
CA GLN A 3 35.34 43.42 -16.15
C GLN A 3 34.33 42.68 -17.01
N ALA A 4 34.43 41.35 -16.98
CA ALA A 4 33.51 40.45 -17.63
C ALA A 4 32.20 40.37 -16.83
N LYS A 5 31.10 40.75 -17.50
CA LYS A 5 29.75 40.28 -17.19
C LYS A 5 29.65 38.79 -17.54
N SER A 6 29.47 37.92 -16.56
CA SER A 6 28.91 36.57 -16.74
C SER A 6 28.73 35.89 -15.38
N GLY A 7 27.49 35.62 -14.97
CA GLY A 7 27.27 34.78 -13.78
C GLY A 7 25.85 34.72 -13.23
N ASP A 8 25.00 35.72 -13.43
CA ASP A 8 23.67 35.81 -12.78
C ASP A 8 22.48 35.32 -13.64
N ALA A 9 22.74 34.46 -14.61
CA ALA A 9 21.68 33.85 -15.41
C ALA A 9 21.97 32.37 -15.61
N LEU A 10 21.73 31.54 -14.59
CA LEU A 10 21.50 30.08 -14.71
C LEU A 10 21.01 29.38 -13.41
N ILE A 11 20.48 30.12 -12.43
CA ILE A 11 19.85 29.55 -11.20
C ILE A 11 18.39 30.06 -11.09
N GLY A 12 17.70 30.16 -12.22
CA GLY A 12 16.40 30.85 -12.32
C GLY A 12 15.22 30.01 -12.80
N ASP A 13 15.38 28.73 -13.19
CA ASP A 13 14.33 28.06 -14.00
C ASP A 13 14.00 26.59 -13.66
N ARG A 14 14.20 26.19 -12.39
CA ARG A 14 13.60 24.93 -11.86
C ARG A 14 12.90 25.09 -10.50
N ILE A 15 12.54 26.32 -10.13
CA ILE A 15 11.82 26.60 -8.87
C ILE A 15 10.28 26.37 -9.03
N GLY A 16 9.82 25.91 -10.20
CA GLY A 16 8.39 25.86 -10.56
C GLY A 16 7.66 24.52 -10.48
N GLU A 17 8.25 23.42 -10.03
CA GLU A 17 7.60 22.10 -10.14
C GLU A 17 7.40 21.36 -8.81
N GLY A 18 7.00 22.06 -7.74
CA GLY A 18 6.64 21.41 -6.48
C GLY A 18 5.55 22.15 -5.71
N LYS A 19 4.95 21.47 -4.72
CA LYS A 19 3.95 22.07 -3.84
C LYS A 19 4.50 22.10 -2.42
N MET A 20 4.51 23.29 -1.82
CA MET A 20 4.78 23.44 -0.40
C MET A 20 3.62 22.87 0.41
N VAL A 21 3.92 21.93 1.30
CA VAL A 21 2.93 21.34 2.21
C VAL A 21 3.38 21.54 3.67
N PRO A 22 2.43 21.65 4.61
CA PRO A 22 2.74 21.65 6.03
C PRO A 22 3.49 20.39 6.44
N PHE A 23 4.53 20.55 7.24
CA PHE A 23 5.36 19.48 7.79
C PHE A 23 5.16 19.41 9.30
N TYR A 24 5.00 18.19 9.83
CA TYR A 24 4.87 17.96 11.25
C TYR A 24 5.70 16.74 11.69
N SER A 25 6.49 16.91 12.76
CA SER A 25 7.25 15.83 13.37
C SER A 25 6.45 15.18 14.48
N VAL A 26 6.01 13.94 14.26
CA VAL A 26 5.12 13.24 15.19
C VAL A 26 5.93 12.59 16.32
N GLY A 27 5.60 12.92 17.56
CA GLY A 27 6.23 12.30 18.73
C GLY A 27 5.96 10.79 18.80
N ILE A 28 6.84 10.02 19.45
CA ILE A 28 6.65 8.57 19.62
C ILE A 28 5.35 8.27 20.37
N ASP A 29 5.02 9.04 21.40
CA ASP A 29 3.80 8.81 22.18
C ASP A 29 2.54 9.20 21.40
N GLU A 30 2.56 10.32 20.67
CA GLU A 30 1.48 10.71 19.76
C GLU A 30 1.25 9.64 18.67
N TRP A 31 2.33 9.04 18.18
CA TRP A 31 2.29 7.98 17.19
C TRP A 31 1.67 6.69 17.74
N ARG A 32 1.99 6.33 19.00
CA ARG A 32 1.38 5.19 19.70
C ARG A 32 -0.11 5.38 19.93
N GLU A 33 -0.53 6.62 20.16
CA GLU A 33 -1.93 6.96 20.40
C GLU A 33 -2.82 6.91 19.15
N VAL A 34 -2.24 6.85 17.94
CA VAL A 34 -3.02 6.74 16.70
C VAL A 34 -3.97 5.54 16.83
N PRO A 35 -5.30 5.75 16.60
CA PRO A 35 -6.28 4.70 16.85
C PRO A 35 -5.92 3.45 16.04
N GLY A 36 -6.18 2.26 16.58
CA GLY A 36 -5.96 1.04 15.82
C GLY A 36 -7.02 0.90 14.72
N ALA A 37 -6.62 0.59 13.49
CA ALA A 37 -7.56 0.13 12.48
C ALA A 37 -8.00 -1.33 12.76
N LEU A 38 -9.24 -1.67 12.40
CA LEU A 38 -9.64 -3.08 12.29
C LEU A 38 -8.96 -3.65 11.05
N PRO A 39 -8.35 -4.85 11.13
CA PRO A 39 -7.73 -5.48 9.97
C PRO A 39 -8.73 -5.60 8.82
N ASN A 40 -8.33 -5.15 7.64
CA ASN A 40 -9.19 -5.13 6.46
C ASN A 40 -9.83 -6.48 6.16
N MET A 41 -9.05 -7.57 6.24
CA MET A 41 -9.56 -8.93 6.02
C MET A 41 -10.66 -9.30 7.02
N LEU A 42 -10.55 -8.90 8.28
CA LEU A 42 -11.60 -9.19 9.28
C LEU A 42 -12.88 -8.41 8.98
N VAL A 43 -12.77 -7.13 8.61
CA VAL A 43 -13.96 -6.32 8.27
C VAL A 43 -14.64 -6.85 7.00
N ILE A 44 -13.86 -7.26 6.01
CA ILE A 44 -14.34 -7.92 4.78
C ILE A 44 -15.09 -9.20 5.15
N LEU A 45 -14.46 -10.11 5.89
CA LEU A 45 -15.08 -11.38 6.29
C LEU A 45 -16.36 -11.15 7.12
N ALA A 46 -16.32 -10.20 8.06
CA ALA A 46 -17.45 -9.84 8.90
C ALA A 46 -18.62 -9.18 8.14
N SER A 47 -18.37 -8.66 6.93
CA SER A 47 -19.41 -8.10 6.05
C SER A 47 -19.96 -9.17 5.10
N TRP A 48 -19.09 -9.93 4.43
CA TRP A 48 -19.51 -10.82 3.35
C TRP A 48 -20.01 -12.17 3.82
N VAL A 49 -19.40 -12.78 4.85
CA VAL A 49 -19.85 -14.09 5.35
C VAL A 49 -21.31 -14.01 5.82
N PRO A 50 -21.73 -13.01 6.62
CA PRO A 50 -23.13 -12.89 7.01
C PRO A 50 -24.05 -12.55 5.84
N LEU A 51 -23.59 -11.77 4.84
CA LEU A 51 -24.42 -11.44 3.68
C LEU A 51 -24.67 -12.67 2.78
N ILE A 52 -23.64 -13.50 2.56
CA ILE A 52 -23.77 -14.76 1.83
C ILE A 52 -24.72 -15.69 2.59
N ALA A 53 -24.54 -15.83 3.91
CA ALA A 53 -25.42 -16.65 4.74
C ALA A 53 -26.88 -16.14 4.70
N LEU A 54 -27.10 -14.83 4.74
CA LEU A 54 -28.42 -14.22 4.60
C LEU A 54 -29.06 -14.56 3.25
N ASN A 55 -28.32 -14.43 2.15
CA ASN A 55 -28.82 -14.80 0.82
C ASN A 55 -29.19 -16.29 0.76
N ILE A 56 -28.33 -17.18 1.26
CA ILE A 56 -28.63 -18.62 1.32
C ILE A 56 -29.92 -18.86 2.12
N TYR A 57 -30.04 -18.27 3.30
CA TYR A 57 -31.24 -18.39 4.13
C TYR A 57 -32.51 -17.94 3.40
N LEU A 58 -32.47 -16.75 2.81
CA LEU A 58 -33.63 -16.15 2.14
C LEU A 58 -34.10 -16.97 0.93
N PHE A 59 -33.17 -17.39 0.06
CA PHE A 59 -33.55 -18.04 -1.20
C PHE A 59 -33.74 -19.56 -1.08
N ARG A 60 -33.06 -20.23 -0.16
CA ARG A 60 -33.23 -21.69 0.03
C ARG A 60 -34.35 -22.04 1.01
N PHE A 61 -34.60 -21.20 2.01
CA PHE A 61 -35.48 -21.56 3.12
C PHE A 61 -36.70 -20.63 3.24
N ALA A 62 -36.52 -19.31 3.18
CA ALA A 62 -37.63 -18.38 3.41
C ALA A 62 -38.52 -18.15 2.17
N PHE A 63 -37.93 -18.12 0.97
CA PHE A 63 -38.62 -17.85 -0.30
C PHE A 63 -38.26 -18.87 -1.40
N PRO A 64 -38.46 -20.18 -1.18
CA PRO A 64 -38.06 -21.21 -2.14
C PRO A 64 -38.86 -21.17 -3.45
N GLN A 65 -40.02 -20.51 -3.47
CA GLN A 65 -40.95 -20.48 -4.61
C GLN A 65 -40.70 -19.34 -5.61
N ARG A 66 -39.63 -18.54 -5.44
CA ARG A 66 -39.26 -17.47 -6.39
C ARG A 66 -37.98 -17.82 -7.17
N PRO A 67 -38.00 -18.84 -8.04
CA PRO A 67 -36.83 -19.26 -8.81
C PRO A 67 -36.40 -18.23 -9.87
N GLU A 68 -37.25 -17.28 -10.28
CA GLU A 68 -36.84 -16.23 -11.23
C GLU A 68 -35.83 -15.23 -10.64
N MET A 69 -35.76 -15.14 -9.30
CA MET A 69 -34.69 -14.43 -8.58
C MET A 69 -33.52 -15.36 -8.25
N GLU A 70 -33.42 -16.53 -8.90
CA GLU A 70 -32.47 -17.58 -8.58
C GLU A 70 -31.09 -17.00 -8.34
N VAL A 71 -30.59 -17.29 -7.13
CA VAL A 71 -29.28 -17.82 -6.72
C VAL A 71 -28.11 -17.71 -7.72
N GLY A 72 -28.31 -17.65 -9.03
CA GLY A 72 -27.32 -17.20 -9.99
C GLY A 72 -27.09 -15.68 -9.95
N LYS A 73 -28.10 -14.82 -10.19
CA LYS A 73 -27.85 -13.38 -10.48
C LYS A 73 -27.47 -12.55 -9.25
N LEU A 74 -28.16 -12.75 -8.12
CA LEU A 74 -27.88 -12.03 -6.87
C LEU A 74 -26.65 -12.57 -6.12
N LEU A 75 -26.39 -13.88 -6.24
CA LEU A 75 -25.14 -14.48 -5.75
C LEU A 75 -23.97 -14.06 -6.62
N THR A 76 -24.12 -13.99 -7.96
CA THR A 76 -23.08 -13.47 -8.86
C THR A 76 -22.83 -11.99 -8.57
N PHE A 77 -23.85 -11.18 -8.31
CA PHE A 77 -23.68 -9.79 -7.85
C PHE A 77 -22.97 -9.71 -6.49
N SER A 78 -23.35 -10.55 -5.52
CA SER A 78 -22.71 -10.61 -4.20
C SER A 78 -21.27 -11.14 -4.26
N VAL A 79 -20.98 -12.07 -5.17
CA VAL A 79 -19.64 -12.63 -5.44
C VAL A 79 -18.79 -11.64 -6.22
N ILE A 80 -19.33 -10.90 -7.19
CA ILE A 80 -18.61 -9.83 -7.89
C ILE A 80 -18.33 -8.67 -6.93
N ALA A 81 -19.31 -8.24 -6.13
CA ALA A 81 -19.10 -7.22 -5.11
C ALA A 81 -18.13 -7.69 -4.01
N ALA A 82 -18.18 -8.98 -3.61
CA ALA A 82 -17.22 -9.58 -2.70
C ALA A 82 -15.83 -9.69 -3.32
N CYS A 83 -15.69 -10.11 -4.58
CA CYS A 83 -14.41 -10.18 -5.30
C CYS A 83 -13.80 -8.79 -5.49
N ILE A 84 -14.62 -7.80 -5.84
CA ILE A 84 -14.19 -6.39 -5.90
C ILE A 84 -13.72 -5.93 -4.51
N ALA A 85 -14.50 -6.18 -3.45
CA ALA A 85 -14.15 -5.78 -2.08
C ALA A 85 -12.91 -6.53 -1.52
N ILE A 86 -12.76 -7.82 -1.81
CA ILE A 86 -11.61 -8.67 -1.46
C ILE A 86 -10.35 -8.17 -2.18
N MET A 87 -10.46 -7.79 -3.45
CA MET A 87 -9.34 -7.24 -4.22
C MET A 87 -8.94 -5.81 -3.80
N TRP A 88 -9.83 -5.06 -3.12
CA TRP A 88 -9.69 -3.60 -3.05
C TRP A 88 -9.11 -2.98 -1.80
N ALA A 89 -8.98 -3.68 -0.68
CA ALA A 89 -8.77 -2.99 0.59
C ALA A 89 -9.79 -1.84 0.81
N ALA A 90 -10.97 -1.89 0.20
CA ALA A 90 -12.13 -1.05 0.53
C ALA A 90 -12.92 -1.71 1.67
N ALA A 91 -12.19 -2.31 2.61
CA ALA A 91 -12.76 -3.06 3.71
C ALA A 91 -13.69 -2.20 4.55
N ARG A 92 -13.43 -0.88 4.61
CA ARG A 92 -14.25 0.08 5.35
C ARG A 92 -15.55 0.46 4.64
N ILE A 93 -15.63 0.24 3.33
CA ILE A 93 -16.85 0.46 2.53
C ILE A 93 -17.69 -0.83 2.45
N ALA A 94 -17.07 -2.01 2.59
CA ALA A 94 -17.79 -3.29 2.54
C ALA A 94 -19.02 -3.38 3.48
N PRO A 95 -18.98 -2.91 4.74
CA PRO A 95 -20.16 -2.89 5.60
C PRO A 95 -21.30 -2.03 5.06
N TRP A 96 -20.98 -0.89 4.43
CA TRP A 96 -21.98 -0.01 3.80
C TRP A 96 -22.63 -0.68 2.59
N LEU A 97 -21.85 -1.41 1.79
CA LEU A 97 -22.38 -2.17 0.66
C LEU A 97 -23.26 -3.33 1.13
N ALA A 98 -22.84 -4.07 2.16
CA ALA A 98 -23.63 -5.14 2.74
C ALA A 98 -24.95 -4.61 3.34
N LEU A 99 -24.90 -3.45 4.01
CA LEU A 99 -26.09 -2.77 4.51
C LEU A 99 -27.04 -2.36 3.36
N ALA A 100 -26.52 -1.75 2.30
CA ALA A 100 -27.31 -1.35 1.13
C ALA A 100 -27.94 -2.55 0.43
N ALA A 101 -27.19 -3.64 0.24
CA ALA A 101 -27.71 -4.89 -0.31
C ALA A 101 -28.83 -5.48 0.57
N THR A 102 -28.63 -5.48 1.90
CA THR A 102 -29.64 -5.96 2.85
C THR A 102 -30.91 -5.10 2.83
N ALA A 103 -30.78 -3.77 2.73
CA ALA A 103 -31.90 -2.86 2.59
C ALA A 103 -32.66 -3.08 1.27
N MET A 104 -31.95 -3.32 0.17
CA MET A 104 -32.55 -3.64 -1.12
C MET A 104 -33.33 -4.97 -1.06
N LEU A 105 -32.76 -6.00 -0.43
CA LEU A 105 -33.46 -7.27 -0.18
C LEU A 105 -34.74 -7.07 0.64
N TYR A 106 -34.71 -6.21 1.67
CA TYR A 106 -35.89 -5.87 2.46
C TYR A 106 -37.00 -5.26 1.59
N VAL A 107 -36.66 -4.33 0.70
CA VAL A 107 -37.63 -3.65 -0.18
C VAL A 107 -38.21 -4.59 -1.25
N ILE A 108 -37.38 -5.44 -1.87
CA ILE A 108 -37.79 -6.34 -2.95
C ILE A 108 -38.60 -7.52 -2.43
N LEU A 109 -38.15 -8.13 -1.34
CA LEU A 109 -38.76 -9.35 -0.81
C LEU A 109 -39.95 -9.06 0.10
N GLN A 110 -39.99 -7.86 0.70
CA GLN A 110 -40.98 -7.46 1.69
C GLN A 110 -41.22 -8.55 2.74
N PRO A 111 -40.15 -9.00 3.43
CA PRO A 111 -40.22 -10.17 4.30
C PRO A 111 -41.13 -9.90 5.51
N THR A 112 -41.85 -10.93 5.95
CA THR A 112 -42.71 -10.90 7.14
C THR A 112 -42.30 -11.99 8.13
N GLY A 113 -42.69 -11.84 9.40
CA GLY A 113 -42.41 -12.81 10.47
C GLY A 113 -40.91 -13.01 10.71
N THR A 114 -40.47 -14.27 10.84
CA THR A 114 -39.08 -14.61 11.17
C THR A 114 -38.07 -14.10 10.13
N ALA A 115 -38.42 -14.14 8.84
CA ALA A 115 -37.54 -13.67 7.77
C ALA A 115 -37.26 -12.16 7.90
N GLN A 116 -38.27 -11.38 8.32
CA GLN A 116 -38.12 -9.95 8.57
C GLN A 116 -37.13 -9.69 9.71
N LEU A 117 -37.25 -10.43 10.82
CA LEU A 117 -36.37 -10.29 11.98
C LEU A 117 -34.92 -10.62 11.61
N VAL A 118 -34.68 -11.66 10.81
CA VAL A 118 -33.34 -12.03 10.35
C VAL A 118 -32.73 -10.93 9.46
N VAL A 119 -33.49 -10.39 8.51
CA VAL A 119 -33.01 -9.29 7.64
C VAL A 119 -32.68 -8.04 8.47
N LEU A 120 -33.53 -7.67 9.43
CA LEU A 120 -33.29 -6.52 10.31
C LEU A 120 -32.10 -6.73 11.25
N ALA A 121 -31.89 -7.96 11.75
CA ALA A 121 -30.72 -8.30 12.55
C ALA A 121 -29.42 -8.17 11.75
N CYS A 122 -29.40 -8.69 10.51
CA CYS A 122 -28.27 -8.51 9.59
C CYS A 122 -28.03 -7.03 9.25
N ALA A 123 -29.09 -6.26 8.96
CA ALA A 123 -28.98 -4.82 8.70
C ALA A 123 -28.37 -4.09 9.91
N SER A 124 -28.83 -4.42 11.13
CA SER A 124 -28.29 -3.83 12.37
C SER A 124 -26.81 -4.17 12.56
N TRP A 125 -26.42 -5.42 12.30
CA TRP A 125 -25.01 -5.83 12.32
C TRP A 125 -24.15 -5.03 11.34
N PHE A 126 -24.58 -4.92 10.08
CA PHE A 126 -23.83 -4.16 9.07
C PHE A 126 -23.77 -2.66 9.39
N ALA A 127 -24.85 -2.09 9.92
CA ALA A 127 -24.88 -0.69 10.38
C ALA A 127 -23.89 -0.44 11.52
N LEU A 128 -23.84 -1.31 12.52
CA LEU A 128 -22.87 -1.20 13.62
C LEU A 128 -21.43 -1.31 13.11
N LEU A 129 -21.17 -2.27 12.21
CA LEU A 129 -19.85 -2.45 11.62
C LEU A 129 -19.44 -1.22 10.79
N ALA A 130 -20.35 -0.69 9.98
CA ALA A 130 -20.15 0.52 9.17
C ALA A 130 -19.87 1.76 10.04
N LEU A 131 -20.68 1.98 11.08
CA LEU A 131 -20.51 3.08 12.03
C LEU A 131 -19.18 2.99 12.79
N SER A 132 -18.79 1.80 13.23
CA SER A 132 -17.51 1.58 13.91
C SER A 132 -16.32 1.92 12.99
N GLY A 133 -16.41 1.54 11.71
CA GLY A 133 -15.43 1.89 10.68
C GLY A 133 -15.34 3.39 10.46
N MET A 134 -16.50 4.05 10.32
CA MET A 134 -16.61 5.49 10.13
C MET A 134 -16.06 6.29 11.32
N ILE A 135 -16.40 5.92 12.57
CA ILE A 135 -15.90 6.59 13.77
C ILE A 135 -14.37 6.47 13.85
N ASN A 136 -13.81 5.30 13.54
CA ASN A 136 -12.37 5.09 13.54
C ASN A 136 -11.67 5.92 12.45
N GLN A 137 -12.25 5.97 11.25
CA GLN A 137 -11.78 6.81 10.16
C GLN A 137 -11.81 8.30 10.55
N TRP A 138 -12.91 8.75 11.16
CA TRP A 138 -13.08 10.14 11.58
C TRP A 138 -12.08 10.54 12.67
N ARG A 139 -11.81 9.66 13.65
CA ARG A 139 -10.79 9.90 14.68
C ARG A 139 -9.41 10.09 14.08
N LEU A 140 -9.05 9.31 13.06
CA LEU A 140 -7.80 9.47 12.34
C LEU A 140 -7.75 10.81 11.59
N ILE A 141 -8.79 11.12 10.81
CA ILE A 141 -8.92 12.38 10.06
C ILE A 141 -8.78 13.59 11.00
N LEU A 142 -9.46 13.59 12.15
CA LEU A 142 -9.35 14.67 13.13
C LEU A 142 -7.93 14.82 13.67
N ARG A 143 -7.24 13.71 13.95
CA ARG A 143 -5.84 13.75 14.42
C ARG A 143 -4.90 14.30 13.34
N LEU A 144 -5.08 13.89 12.08
CA LEU A 144 -4.32 14.44 10.95
C LEU A 144 -4.55 15.94 10.75
N ARG A 145 -5.80 16.38 10.89
CA ARG A 145 -6.12 17.82 10.86
C ARG A 145 -5.47 18.57 12.00
N ARG A 146 -5.40 17.99 13.21
CA ARG A 146 -4.69 18.60 14.34
C ARG A 146 -3.20 18.72 14.05
N TRP A 147 -2.54 17.65 13.60
CA TRP A 147 -1.12 17.71 13.22
C TRP A 147 -0.86 18.71 12.10
N ARG A 148 -1.77 18.80 11.12
CA ARG A 148 -1.69 19.82 10.07
C ARG A 148 -1.77 21.24 10.61
N ALA A 149 -2.69 21.47 11.56
CA ALA A 149 -2.85 22.79 12.19
C ALA A 149 -1.65 23.17 13.07
N HIS A 150 -0.97 22.18 13.66
CA HIS A 150 0.22 22.38 14.49
C HIS A 150 1.53 22.14 13.72
N ALA A 151 1.49 22.21 12.40
CA ALA A 151 2.67 22.00 11.57
C ALA A 151 3.82 22.92 12.00
N THR A 152 5.00 22.34 12.15
CA THR A 152 6.20 23.03 12.66
C THR A 152 6.91 23.79 11.55
N SER A 153 6.77 23.35 10.30
CA SER A 153 7.41 23.95 9.14
C SER A 153 6.66 23.58 7.85
N THR A 154 7.26 23.87 6.70
CA THR A 154 6.75 23.47 5.39
C THR A 154 7.83 22.77 4.59
N VAL A 155 7.45 21.77 3.81
CA VAL A 155 8.35 21.03 2.93
C VAL A 155 7.85 21.06 1.49
N LEU A 156 8.77 21.15 0.53
CA LEU A 156 8.45 21.06 -0.88
C LEU A 156 8.27 19.59 -1.27
N ILE A 157 7.10 19.21 -1.78
CA ILE A 157 6.91 17.92 -2.44
C ILE A 157 7.15 18.10 -3.94
N PRO A 158 8.09 17.34 -4.55
CA PRO A 158 8.31 17.34 -5.99
C PRO A 158 7.06 16.92 -6.77
N SER A 159 6.86 17.46 -7.98
CA SER A 159 5.70 17.16 -8.83
C SER A 159 5.54 15.67 -9.14
N GLU A 160 6.63 14.93 -9.27
CA GLU A 160 6.61 13.49 -9.53
C GLU A 160 5.97 12.71 -8.37
N GLN A 161 6.33 13.04 -7.13
CA GLN A 161 5.73 12.47 -5.93
C GLN A 161 4.29 12.95 -5.73
N LEU A 162 3.97 14.21 -6.08
CA LEU A 162 2.59 14.70 -6.10
C LEU A 162 1.71 13.93 -7.10
N ARG A 163 2.25 13.51 -8.24
CA ARG A 163 1.51 12.67 -9.21
C ARG A 163 1.14 11.32 -8.59
N GLN A 164 2.00 10.74 -7.75
CA GLN A 164 1.70 9.49 -7.02
C GLN A 164 0.57 9.68 -5.99
N LEU A 165 0.41 10.89 -5.46
CA LEU A 165 -0.67 11.25 -4.52
C LEU A 165 -2.03 11.52 -5.18
N ARG A 166 -2.13 11.43 -6.51
CA ARG A 166 -3.41 11.66 -7.20
C ARG A 166 -4.40 10.54 -6.92
N ILE A 167 -5.65 10.94 -6.74
CA ILE A 167 -6.74 10.05 -6.29
C ILE A 167 -6.97 8.87 -7.25
N TYR A 168 -6.86 9.07 -8.56
CA TYR A 168 -6.99 7.97 -9.53
C TYR A 168 -5.88 6.91 -9.42
N ARG A 169 -4.68 7.27 -8.93
CA ARG A 169 -3.56 6.33 -8.67
C ARG A 169 -3.67 5.62 -7.32
N GLN A 170 -4.59 6.06 -6.46
CA GLN A 170 -4.89 5.33 -5.23
C GLN A 170 -5.57 3.98 -5.55
N LEU A 171 -6.08 3.79 -6.78
CA LEU A 171 -6.57 2.52 -7.30
C LEU A 171 -5.51 1.78 -8.14
N PRO A 172 -5.35 0.45 -7.99
CA PRO A 172 -4.57 -0.35 -8.91
C PRO A 172 -5.07 -0.24 -10.36
N THR A 173 -4.14 -0.22 -11.32
CA THR A 173 -4.42 -0.11 -12.76
C THR A 173 -5.25 -1.27 -13.30
N THR A 174 -5.02 -2.49 -12.81
CA THR A 174 -5.80 -3.69 -13.14
C THR A 174 -7.29 -3.51 -12.95
N LEU A 175 -7.72 -2.68 -11.99
CA LEU A 175 -9.13 -2.44 -11.69
C LEU A 175 -9.77 -1.47 -12.64
N TRP A 176 -9.02 -0.45 -13.08
CA TRP A 176 -9.47 0.38 -14.18
C TRP A 176 -9.66 -0.48 -15.43
N TYR A 177 -8.74 -1.40 -15.71
CA TYR A 177 -8.87 -2.31 -16.84
C TYR A 177 -10.03 -3.30 -16.68
N LEU A 178 -10.25 -3.87 -15.50
CA LEU A 178 -11.37 -4.79 -15.24
C LEU A 178 -12.72 -4.06 -15.31
N ALA A 179 -12.86 -2.91 -14.66
CA ALA A 179 -14.10 -2.13 -14.68
C ALA A 179 -14.41 -1.63 -16.09
N LEU A 180 -13.44 -1.00 -16.77
CA LEU A 180 -13.63 -0.53 -18.14
C LEU A 180 -13.84 -1.70 -19.11
N GLY A 181 -13.06 -2.78 -18.99
CA GLY A 181 -13.19 -3.97 -19.83
C GLY A 181 -14.56 -4.65 -19.69
N SER A 182 -15.08 -4.73 -18.46
CA SER A 182 -16.41 -5.29 -18.16
C SER A 182 -17.56 -4.47 -18.75
N ILE A 183 -17.32 -3.22 -19.13
CA ILE A 183 -18.31 -2.34 -19.79
C ILE A 183 -18.06 -2.34 -21.30
N LEU A 184 -16.82 -2.13 -21.73
CA LEU A 184 -16.46 -1.94 -23.13
C LEU A 184 -16.76 -3.18 -23.96
N TYR A 185 -16.48 -4.37 -23.42
CA TYR A 185 -16.70 -5.63 -24.13
C TYR A 185 -18.18 -5.91 -24.43
N PRO A 186 -19.11 -5.94 -23.44
CA PRO A 186 -20.52 -6.14 -23.73
C PRO A 186 -21.11 -4.97 -24.53
N LEU A 187 -20.66 -3.74 -24.30
CA LEU A 187 -21.10 -2.58 -25.10
C LEU A 187 -20.73 -2.76 -26.58
N LEU A 188 -19.47 -3.08 -26.90
CA LEU A 188 -19.02 -3.33 -28.27
C LEU A 188 -19.80 -4.48 -28.92
N LYS A 189 -20.10 -5.55 -28.18
CA LYS A 189 -20.91 -6.67 -28.67
C LYS A 189 -22.37 -6.28 -28.91
N LEU A 190 -22.97 -5.48 -28.02
CA LEU A 190 -24.32 -4.95 -28.17
C LEU A 190 -24.42 -3.99 -29.37
N THR A 191 -23.44 -3.10 -29.52
CA THR A 191 -23.35 -2.19 -30.67
C THR A 191 -23.14 -2.96 -31.98
N TRP A 192 -22.26 -3.96 -31.98
CA TRP A 192 -22.07 -4.84 -33.14
C TRP A 192 -23.36 -5.54 -33.52
N GLN A 193 -24.03 -6.17 -32.54
CA GLN A 193 -25.29 -6.86 -32.75
C GLN A 193 -26.35 -5.92 -33.32
N PHE A 194 -26.52 -4.74 -32.73
CA PHE A 194 -27.45 -3.72 -33.21
C PHE A 194 -27.17 -3.28 -34.65
N LEU A 195 -25.90 -3.14 -35.03
CA LEU A 195 -25.51 -2.73 -36.39
C LEU A 195 -25.65 -3.85 -37.42
N THR A 196 -25.57 -5.11 -37.00
CA THR A 196 -25.72 -6.29 -37.87
C THR A 196 -27.14 -6.84 -37.92
N ASP A 197 -28.04 -6.34 -37.07
CA ASP A 197 -29.44 -6.78 -37.04
C ASP A 197 -30.24 -6.02 -38.10
N ASP A 198 -30.99 -6.73 -38.94
CA ASP A 198 -31.68 -6.16 -40.10
C ASP A 198 -32.78 -5.16 -39.69
N GLU A 199 -33.40 -5.36 -38.52
CA GLU A 199 -34.48 -4.49 -38.02
C GLU A 199 -33.99 -3.40 -37.05
N GLN A 200 -32.75 -3.48 -36.57
CA GLN A 200 -32.14 -2.53 -35.62
C GLN A 200 -33.03 -2.21 -34.39
N VAL A 201 -33.70 -3.23 -33.83
CA VAL A 201 -34.63 -3.05 -32.71
C VAL A 201 -33.95 -3.41 -31.38
N PHE A 202 -34.02 -2.51 -30.40
CA PHE A 202 -33.45 -2.72 -29.06
C PHE A 202 -34.01 -3.95 -28.32
N SER A 203 -35.23 -4.38 -28.62
CA SER A 203 -35.84 -5.58 -28.01
C SER A 203 -35.24 -6.90 -28.52
N GLY A 204 -34.50 -6.89 -29.64
CA GLY A 204 -33.78 -8.05 -30.17
C GLY A 204 -32.40 -8.28 -29.55
N LEU A 205 -31.96 -7.37 -28.68
CA LEU A 205 -30.65 -7.47 -28.03
C LEU A 205 -30.60 -8.62 -27.01
N ASP A 206 -29.47 -9.32 -26.99
CA ASP A 206 -29.22 -10.45 -26.10
C ASP A 206 -29.26 -10.00 -24.63
N ARG A 207 -30.20 -10.57 -23.88
CA ARG A 207 -30.45 -10.23 -22.48
C ARG A 207 -29.26 -10.56 -21.57
N GLU A 208 -28.47 -11.58 -21.91
CA GLU A 208 -27.25 -11.91 -21.14
C GLU A 208 -26.18 -10.83 -21.29
N ARG A 209 -26.08 -10.21 -22.48
CA ARG A 209 -25.12 -9.12 -22.74
C ARG A 209 -25.55 -7.81 -22.09
N ILE A 210 -26.85 -7.55 -22.07
CA ILE A 210 -27.43 -6.42 -21.32
C ILE A 210 -27.16 -6.59 -19.82
N ASP A 211 -27.40 -7.78 -19.27
CA ASP A 211 -27.12 -8.10 -17.87
C ASP A 211 -25.61 -7.95 -17.57
N GLY A 212 -24.73 -8.39 -18.46
CA GLY A 212 -23.28 -8.20 -18.35
C GLY A 212 -22.87 -6.72 -18.32
N PHE A 213 -23.44 -5.90 -19.21
CA PHE A 213 -23.22 -4.45 -19.23
C PHE A 213 -23.70 -3.77 -17.92
N LEU A 214 -24.87 -4.16 -17.41
CA LEU A 214 -25.41 -3.65 -16.15
C LEU A 214 -24.49 -3.98 -14.97
N ILE A 215 -24.00 -5.22 -14.90
CA ILE A 215 -23.04 -5.66 -13.88
C ILE A 215 -21.76 -4.81 -13.95
N GLY A 216 -21.19 -4.64 -15.15
CA GLY A 216 -19.99 -3.81 -15.35
C GLY A 216 -20.22 -2.34 -14.96
N SER A 217 -21.38 -1.80 -15.29
CA SER A 217 -21.77 -0.42 -14.94
C SER A 217 -21.87 -0.23 -13.42
N VAL A 218 -22.44 -1.20 -12.70
CA VAL A 218 -22.49 -1.16 -11.24
C VAL A 218 -21.10 -1.27 -10.63
N ALA A 219 -20.24 -2.15 -11.16
CA ALA A 219 -18.85 -2.27 -10.70
C ALA A 219 -18.07 -0.96 -10.87
N LEU A 220 -18.23 -0.28 -12.01
CA LEU A 220 -17.64 1.05 -12.24
C LEU A 220 -18.21 2.10 -11.28
N GLY A 221 -19.54 2.10 -11.08
CA GLY A 221 -20.20 3.00 -10.13
C GLY A 221 -19.64 2.84 -8.71
N LEU A 222 -19.41 1.61 -8.26
CA LEU A 222 -18.76 1.32 -6.98
C LEU A 222 -17.32 1.86 -6.94
N CYS A 223 -16.54 1.68 -8.01
CA CYS A 223 -15.19 2.24 -8.09
C CYS A 223 -15.19 3.77 -7.95
N LEU A 224 -16.13 4.45 -8.63
CA LEU A 224 -16.29 5.90 -8.57
C LEU A 224 -16.72 6.38 -7.17
N ILE A 225 -17.61 5.66 -6.48
CA ILE A 225 -18.02 5.98 -5.11
C ILE A 225 -16.81 5.94 -4.17
N VAL A 226 -15.96 4.91 -4.28
CA VAL A 226 -14.76 4.82 -3.44
C VAL A 226 -13.79 5.97 -3.73
N LEU A 227 -13.60 6.34 -5.01
CA LEU A 227 -12.80 7.50 -5.38
C LEU A 227 -13.36 8.80 -4.81
N LEU A 228 -14.68 8.96 -4.84
CA LEU A 228 -15.36 10.12 -4.28
C LEU A 228 -15.13 10.20 -2.77
N VAL A 229 -15.30 9.09 -2.04
CA VAL A 229 -15.02 9.04 -0.60
C VAL A 229 -13.58 9.44 -0.31
N ARG A 230 -12.61 8.87 -1.04
CA ARG A 230 -11.18 9.22 -0.88
C ARG A 230 -10.88 10.67 -1.25
N TRP A 231 -11.55 11.20 -2.27
CA TRP A 231 -11.45 12.61 -2.67
C TRP A 231 -11.96 13.53 -1.56
N VAL A 232 -13.09 13.19 -0.94
CA VAL A 232 -13.64 13.93 0.21
C VAL A 232 -12.69 13.86 1.41
N GLU A 233 -12.19 12.68 1.75
CA GLU A 233 -11.23 12.50 2.86
C GLU A 233 -9.96 13.32 2.65
N GLN A 234 -9.39 13.25 1.44
CA GLN A 234 -8.22 14.04 1.07
C GLN A 234 -8.53 15.53 1.05
N GLY A 235 -9.74 15.95 0.67
CA GLY A 235 -10.19 17.34 0.77
C GLY A 235 -10.28 17.84 2.22
N ILE A 236 -10.79 17.01 3.12
CA ILE A 236 -10.97 17.34 4.55
C ILE A 236 -9.63 17.43 5.28
N VAL A 237 -8.72 16.48 5.07
CA VAL A 237 -7.38 16.49 5.69
C VAL A 237 -6.46 17.48 4.97
N GLY A 238 -6.52 17.50 3.65
CA GLY A 238 -5.56 18.06 2.70
C GLY A 238 -4.14 17.49 2.82
N HIS A 239 -3.23 18.03 2.03
CA HIS A 239 -1.86 17.50 1.99
C HIS A 239 -1.07 17.93 3.23
N ILE A 240 -0.40 16.96 3.84
CA ILE A 240 0.53 17.11 4.95
C ILE A 240 1.70 16.14 4.75
N ALA A 241 2.90 16.57 5.15
CA ALA A 241 4.05 15.72 5.33
C ALA A 241 4.25 15.42 6.82
N LEU A 242 4.45 14.15 7.16
CA LEU A 242 4.63 13.67 8.52
C LEU A 242 5.99 13.00 8.65
N GLU A 243 6.82 13.48 9.58
CA GLU A 243 7.99 12.72 10.04
C GLU A 243 7.54 11.77 11.14
N VAL A 244 7.53 10.47 10.84
CA VAL A 244 7.07 9.41 11.73
C VAL A 244 8.23 8.55 12.21
N PRO A 245 8.19 8.03 13.45
CA PRO A 245 9.18 7.08 13.92
C PRO A 245 9.07 5.77 13.15
N LEU A 246 10.20 5.27 12.66
CA LEU A 246 10.33 3.96 12.06
C LEU A 246 10.77 3.01 13.16
N THR A 247 9.79 2.45 13.87
CA THR A 247 10.02 1.51 14.97
C THR A 247 9.07 0.34 14.78
N SER A 248 9.59 -0.89 14.70
CA SER A 248 8.77 -2.10 14.63
C SER A 248 7.81 -2.18 15.82
N ASP A 249 8.22 -1.66 16.97
CA ASP A 249 7.45 -1.69 18.22
C ASP A 249 6.27 -0.72 18.33
N PHE A 250 6.22 0.33 17.51
CA PHE A 250 5.24 1.39 17.70
C PHE A 250 4.50 1.74 16.41
N GLY A 251 3.17 1.58 16.49
CA GLY A 251 2.23 2.32 15.65
C GLY A 251 1.45 1.49 14.63
N PRO A 252 0.49 2.14 13.95
CA PRO A 252 -0.49 1.50 13.07
C PRO A 252 -0.14 1.49 11.57
N LEU A 253 1.04 1.99 11.18
CA LEU A 253 1.55 1.88 9.81
C LEU A 253 2.44 0.65 9.67
N SER A 254 2.16 -0.18 8.68
CA SER A 254 3.09 -1.24 8.26
C SER A 254 4.08 -0.68 7.23
N PHE A 255 5.35 -1.03 7.44
CA PHE A 255 6.42 -0.69 6.54
C PHE A 255 6.93 -1.96 5.85
N VAL A 256 7.30 -1.80 4.58
CA VAL A 256 8.01 -2.79 3.78
C VAL A 256 9.45 -2.32 3.67
N ALA A 257 10.39 -3.25 3.74
CA ALA A 257 11.79 -3.00 3.48
C ALA A 257 12.21 -3.81 2.25
N ILE A 258 12.91 -3.17 1.31
CA ILE A 258 13.38 -3.84 0.09
C ILE A 258 14.83 -4.27 0.29
N GLY A 259 15.03 -5.58 0.49
CA GLY A 259 16.28 -6.16 0.97
C GLY A 259 17.32 -6.36 -0.12
N ALA A 260 16.94 -6.85 -1.30
CA ALA A 260 17.87 -7.19 -2.40
C ALA A 260 17.87 -6.15 -3.54
N SER A 261 17.87 -4.86 -3.19
CA SER A 261 17.74 -3.79 -4.18
C SER A 261 18.54 -2.53 -3.87
N VAL A 262 19.06 -1.89 -4.91
CA VAL A 262 19.74 -0.59 -4.82
C VAL A 262 18.88 0.50 -5.45
N ALA A 263 19.12 1.75 -5.06
CA ALA A 263 18.44 2.89 -5.69
C ALA A 263 18.84 2.97 -7.18
N ARG A 264 17.87 3.34 -8.03
CA ARG A 264 18.08 3.45 -9.48
C ARG A 264 19.00 4.62 -9.85
N GLU A 265 18.98 5.70 -9.07
CA GLU A 265 19.92 6.80 -9.23
C GLU A 265 21.25 6.45 -8.53
N PRO A 266 22.39 6.45 -9.26
CA PRO A 266 23.66 6.03 -8.68
C PRO A 266 24.20 7.08 -7.69
N GLU A 267 24.60 6.61 -6.51
CA GLU A 267 25.49 7.37 -5.64
C GLU A 267 26.90 7.38 -6.27
N ASN A 268 27.24 8.49 -6.94
CA ASN A 268 28.59 8.90 -7.33
C ASN A 268 29.45 7.93 -8.18
N GLY A 269 29.60 8.28 -9.47
CA GLY A 269 30.87 8.21 -10.22
C GLY A 269 31.48 6.84 -10.58
N ALA A 270 31.13 5.74 -9.91
CA ALA A 270 31.59 4.40 -10.25
C ALA A 270 30.64 3.71 -11.24
N ARG A 271 31.17 2.91 -12.19
CA ARG A 271 30.35 2.07 -13.08
C ARG A 271 29.68 0.97 -12.27
N CYS A 272 28.42 1.22 -11.87
CA CYS A 272 27.57 0.25 -11.21
C CYS A 272 26.81 -0.57 -12.25
N GLU A 273 27.06 -1.89 -12.29
CA GLU A 273 26.34 -2.82 -13.16
C GLU A 273 24.84 -2.91 -12.83
N CYS A 274 24.44 -2.75 -11.57
CA CYS A 274 23.03 -2.83 -11.16
C CYS A 274 22.15 -1.75 -11.80
N THR A 275 22.74 -0.62 -12.19
CA THR A 275 22.03 0.55 -12.75
C THR A 275 22.35 0.74 -14.23
N ASP A 276 22.90 -0.27 -14.92
CA ASP A 276 23.22 -0.16 -16.35
C ASP A 276 21.93 -0.04 -17.17
N PRO A 277 21.73 1.07 -17.92
CA PRO A 277 20.52 1.29 -18.71
C PRO A 277 20.35 0.30 -19.88
N ASN A 278 21.38 -0.49 -20.21
CA ASN A 278 21.33 -1.49 -21.28
C ASN A 278 20.78 -2.86 -20.82
N GLU A 279 20.59 -3.08 -19.52
CA GLU A 279 19.90 -4.27 -19.02
C GLU A 279 18.39 -4.00 -18.95
N ASP A 280 17.59 -4.85 -19.60
CA ASP A 280 16.13 -4.80 -19.58
C ASP A 280 15.61 -4.97 -18.14
N SER A 281 15.45 -3.87 -17.42
CA SER A 281 14.86 -3.93 -16.08
C SER A 281 13.38 -4.29 -16.22
N LYS A 282 12.99 -5.47 -15.72
CA LYS A 282 11.58 -5.88 -15.61
C LYS A 282 10.77 -4.80 -14.90
N SER A 283 9.54 -4.56 -15.37
CA SER A 283 8.59 -3.67 -14.68
C SER A 283 8.40 -4.18 -13.25
N SER A 284 8.76 -3.35 -12.29
CA SER A 284 8.69 -3.64 -10.86
C SER A 284 7.64 -2.73 -10.22
N GLU A 285 7.07 -3.12 -9.08
CA GLU A 285 6.14 -2.23 -8.35
C GLU A 285 6.88 -1.00 -7.78
N TYR A 286 8.19 -1.10 -7.57
CA TYR A 286 9.03 -0.07 -6.96
C TYR A 286 10.04 0.49 -7.98
N GLU A 287 9.57 1.34 -8.89
CA GLU A 287 10.35 1.91 -10.01
C GLU A 287 11.63 2.65 -9.60
N GLN A 288 11.71 3.14 -8.36
CA GLN A 288 12.90 3.81 -7.80
C GLN A 288 14.03 2.85 -7.41
N PHE A 289 13.80 1.53 -7.44
CA PHE A 289 14.78 0.51 -7.07
C PHE A 289 15.03 -0.48 -8.20
N VAL A 290 16.25 -0.97 -8.27
CA VAL A 290 16.69 -2.03 -9.19
C VAL A 290 17.28 -3.20 -8.40
N GLU A 291 17.27 -4.38 -9.00
CA GLU A 291 17.81 -5.59 -8.37
C GLU A 291 19.32 -5.42 -8.09
N CYS A 292 19.75 -5.79 -6.90
CA CYS A 292 21.16 -5.78 -6.57
C CYS A 292 21.84 -7.02 -7.15
N LEU A 293 22.69 -6.84 -8.16
CA LEU A 293 23.44 -7.95 -8.76
C LEU A 293 24.59 -8.40 -7.84
N ASP A 294 24.64 -9.69 -7.52
CA ASP A 294 25.71 -10.25 -6.67
C ASP A 294 27.12 -10.16 -7.30
N ARG A 295 27.18 -10.04 -8.62
CA ARG A 295 28.42 -9.84 -9.40
C ARG A 295 28.90 -8.38 -9.42
N CYS A 296 28.07 -7.43 -9.01
CA CYS A 296 28.38 -6.01 -9.12
C CYS A 296 29.67 -5.65 -8.36
N SER A 297 30.57 -4.93 -9.01
CA SER A 297 31.83 -4.46 -8.43
C SER A 297 31.67 -3.50 -7.25
N VAL A 298 30.47 -2.94 -7.04
CA VAL A 298 30.15 -2.00 -5.95
C VAL A 298 29.26 -2.64 -4.89
N HIS A 299 28.17 -3.30 -5.30
CA HIS A 299 27.12 -3.81 -4.39
C HIS A 299 27.10 -5.34 -4.25
N GLY A 300 27.94 -6.03 -5.03
CA GLY A 300 28.00 -7.47 -5.08
C GLY A 300 28.66 -8.10 -3.87
N VAL A 301 28.54 -9.41 -3.76
CA VAL A 301 29.04 -10.20 -2.63
C VAL A 301 30.54 -10.04 -2.45
N GLY A 302 31.29 -10.10 -3.55
CA GLY A 302 32.74 -9.92 -3.53
C GLY A 302 33.17 -8.52 -3.06
N ALA A 303 32.46 -7.48 -3.52
CA ALA A 303 32.74 -6.10 -3.16
C ALA A 303 32.50 -5.85 -1.66
N VAL A 304 31.34 -6.26 -1.14
CA VAL A 304 30.98 -6.10 0.28
C VAL A 304 31.94 -6.87 1.19
N ASN A 305 32.32 -8.09 0.81
CA ASN A 305 33.25 -8.90 1.60
C ASN A 305 34.70 -8.40 1.55
N ALA A 306 35.07 -7.59 0.57
CA ALA A 306 36.41 -7.00 0.45
C ALA A 306 36.58 -5.69 1.23
N LEU A 307 35.50 -5.07 1.70
CA LEU A 307 35.56 -3.81 2.44
C LEU A 307 36.35 -3.93 3.75
N SER A 308 37.04 -2.88 4.14
CA SER A 308 37.53 -2.76 5.52
C SER A 308 36.35 -2.64 6.50
N GLU A 309 36.59 -2.91 7.78
CA GLU A 309 35.57 -2.74 8.82
C GLU A 309 35.00 -1.31 8.84
N ALA A 310 35.86 -0.31 8.65
CA ALA A 310 35.46 1.09 8.62
C ALA A 310 34.61 1.46 7.40
N GLU A 311 34.86 0.85 6.24
CA GLU A 311 34.05 1.05 5.04
C GLU A 311 32.71 0.32 5.15
N PHE A 312 32.73 -0.93 5.64
CA PHE A 312 31.52 -1.71 5.88
C PHE A 312 30.57 -1.00 6.84
N THR A 313 31.10 -0.46 7.94
CA THR A 313 30.33 0.25 8.96
C THR A 313 29.56 1.45 8.37
N ARG A 314 30.04 2.08 7.29
CA ARG A 314 29.33 3.20 6.63
C ARG A 314 28.08 2.77 5.87
N ILE A 315 28.03 1.52 5.41
CA ILE A 315 26.93 0.97 4.61
C ILE A 315 26.12 -0.07 5.37
N ALA A 316 26.49 -0.41 6.60
CA ALA A 316 25.93 -1.54 7.34
C ALA A 316 24.45 -1.36 7.76
N ASP A 317 23.88 -0.16 7.62
CA ASP A 317 22.44 0.08 7.79
C ASP A 317 21.63 -0.12 6.50
N GLN A 318 22.30 -0.27 5.36
CA GLN A 318 21.65 -0.44 4.06
C GLN A 318 21.17 -1.87 3.88
N PRO A 319 19.88 -2.10 3.55
CA PRO A 319 19.37 -3.46 3.43
C PRO A 319 20.01 -4.30 2.32
N TRP A 320 20.42 -3.67 1.21
CA TRP A 320 21.09 -4.34 0.09
C TRP A 320 22.39 -5.03 0.49
N VAL A 321 23.06 -4.58 1.55
CA VAL A 321 24.26 -5.24 2.06
C VAL A 321 23.96 -6.69 2.43
N TYR A 322 22.82 -6.92 3.07
CA TYR A 322 22.42 -8.23 3.60
C TYR A 322 21.55 -9.02 2.62
N GLY A 323 20.83 -8.36 1.72
CA GLY A 323 20.01 -9.01 0.71
C GLY A 323 18.92 -9.90 1.33
N GLU A 324 18.97 -11.20 1.04
CA GLU A 324 18.05 -12.19 1.61
C GLU A 324 18.28 -12.46 3.11
N HIS A 325 19.39 -12.00 3.69
CA HIS A 325 19.66 -12.10 5.13
C HIS A 325 19.17 -10.88 5.94
N ALA A 326 18.55 -9.89 5.29
CA ALA A 326 18.06 -8.67 5.93
C ALA A 326 16.90 -8.96 6.90
N ASN A 327 16.93 -8.36 8.08
CA ASN A 327 15.86 -8.50 9.09
C ASN A 327 15.68 -7.22 9.92
N ASP A 328 14.74 -7.23 10.87
CA ASP A 328 14.35 -6.07 11.69
C ASP A 328 15.50 -5.44 12.50
N ARG A 329 16.64 -6.12 12.66
CA ARG A 329 17.83 -5.61 13.39
C ARG A 329 18.56 -4.49 12.65
N LEU A 330 18.26 -4.28 11.37
CA LEU A 330 18.80 -3.17 10.56
C LEU A 330 18.19 -1.82 10.89
N LEU A 331 17.16 -1.79 11.75
CA LEU A 331 16.51 -0.57 12.16
C LEU A 331 17.30 0.08 13.31
N ARG A 332 17.82 1.29 13.09
CA ARG A 332 18.29 2.11 14.21
C ARG A 332 17.11 2.44 15.13
N LYS A 333 17.32 2.42 16.45
CA LYS A 333 16.27 2.74 17.44
C LYS A 333 15.62 4.12 17.24
N SER A 334 16.37 5.07 16.69
CA SER A 334 15.94 6.44 16.39
C SER A 334 15.66 6.69 14.91
N ALA A 335 15.47 5.64 14.11
CA ALA A 335 15.19 5.78 12.68
C ALA A 335 13.84 6.49 12.46
N ARG A 336 13.81 7.46 11.54
CA ARG A 336 12.63 8.25 11.21
C ARG A 336 12.47 8.39 9.71
N LEU A 337 11.25 8.60 9.28
CA LEU A 337 10.83 8.55 7.89
C LEU A 337 9.82 9.67 7.64
N VAL A 338 9.98 10.41 6.53
CA VAL A 338 9.00 11.42 6.12
C VAL A 338 8.03 10.81 5.11
N ILE A 339 6.73 10.86 5.42
CA ILE A 339 5.65 10.39 4.54
C ILE A 339 4.70 11.53 4.16
N ALA A 340 4.10 11.44 2.99
CA ALA A 340 3.00 12.31 2.57
C ALA A 340 1.83 11.51 2.02
N GLY A 341 0.68 12.16 1.85
CA GLY A 341 -0.50 11.53 1.25
C GLY A 341 -1.38 10.73 2.21
N PHE A 342 -1.13 10.86 3.51
CA PHE A 342 -1.90 10.17 4.52
C PHE A 342 -3.19 10.95 4.80
N SER A 343 -4.33 10.44 4.34
CA SER A 343 -5.65 11.09 4.47
C SER A 343 -6.70 10.22 5.18
N GLY A 344 -6.38 8.96 5.45
CA GLY A 344 -7.32 7.97 5.93
C GLY A 344 -6.72 6.58 5.98
N TRP A 345 -7.44 5.61 6.56
CA TRP A 345 -6.96 4.25 6.69
C TRP A 345 -6.65 3.60 5.33
N ASP A 346 -7.42 3.88 4.28
CA ASP A 346 -7.19 3.29 2.94
C ASP A 346 -6.21 4.08 2.05
N SER A 347 -5.51 5.07 2.62
CA SER A 347 -4.52 5.85 1.88
C SER A 347 -3.26 5.05 1.53
N LYS A 348 -2.67 5.40 0.38
CA LYS A 348 -1.35 4.93 -0.08
C LYS A 348 -0.35 6.07 0.13
N PRO A 349 0.22 6.21 1.34
CA PRO A 349 1.22 7.23 1.58
C PRO A 349 2.47 6.99 0.73
N VAL A 350 3.17 8.06 0.40
CA VAL A 350 4.45 8.01 -0.31
C VAL A 350 5.53 8.45 0.65
N ARG A 351 6.69 7.82 0.57
CA ARG A 351 7.88 8.30 1.26
C ARG A 351 8.41 9.54 0.52
N LEU A 352 8.69 10.61 1.26
CA LEU A 352 9.42 11.76 0.75
C LEU A 352 10.92 11.57 1.03
N GLN A 353 11.75 11.90 0.06
CA GLN A 353 13.20 12.03 0.22
C GLN A 353 13.48 13.48 0.62
N VAL A 354 13.56 13.73 1.91
CA VAL A 354 13.79 15.06 2.47
C VAL A 354 14.91 14.89 3.48
N ASP A 355 16.12 15.33 3.17
CA ASP A 355 17.29 15.16 4.04
C ASP A 355 17.47 16.32 5.03
N THR A 356 16.72 17.40 4.85
CA THR A 356 16.96 18.70 5.50
C THR A 356 16.02 19.03 6.65
N VAL A 357 14.98 18.24 6.89
CA VAL A 357 13.91 18.55 7.86
C VAL A 357 13.66 17.34 8.77
N PHE A 358 14.52 17.15 9.77
CA PHE A 358 14.32 16.16 10.83
C PHE A 358 14.39 16.83 12.19
N GLY A 359 13.34 16.65 12.99
CA GLY A 359 13.25 17.24 14.32
C GLY A 359 13.84 16.38 15.43
N GLN A 360 13.90 15.05 15.27
CA GLN A 360 14.03 14.13 16.42
C GLN A 360 14.82 12.82 16.18
N GLY A 361 15.54 12.64 15.07
CA GLY A 361 16.25 11.37 14.86
C GLY A 361 17.06 11.26 13.56
N SER A 362 17.49 10.04 13.26
CA SER A 362 18.27 9.73 12.07
C SER A 362 17.36 9.30 10.92
N VAL A 363 17.68 9.72 9.70
CA VAL A 363 16.96 9.32 8.50
C VAL A 363 17.04 7.81 8.31
N ALA A 364 15.91 7.14 8.12
CA ALA A 364 15.89 5.74 7.75
C ALA A 364 16.45 5.55 6.33
N PRO A 365 17.13 4.44 6.01
CA PRO A 365 17.58 4.12 4.64
C PRO A 365 16.45 4.14 3.61
N ALA A 366 16.70 4.52 2.36
CA ALA A 366 15.67 4.72 1.31
C ALA A 366 14.72 3.53 1.11
N ASN A 367 15.23 2.32 1.33
CA ASN A 367 14.56 1.04 1.09
C ASN A 367 13.36 0.76 2.01
N TYR A 368 13.16 1.53 3.08
CA TYR A 368 11.98 1.42 3.93
C TYR A 368 10.83 2.26 3.36
N LEU A 369 9.75 1.61 2.95
CA LEU A 369 8.59 2.24 2.32
C LEU A 369 7.32 1.98 3.14
N PRO A 370 6.40 2.95 3.23
CA PRO A 370 5.10 2.67 3.81
C PRO A 370 4.28 1.83 2.82
N LYS A 371 3.60 0.79 3.30
CA LYS A 371 2.83 -0.12 2.43
C LYS A 371 1.44 0.44 2.12
N ARG A 372 0.60 0.50 3.15
CA ARG A 372 -0.71 1.15 3.15
C ARG A 372 -1.02 1.59 4.57
N ALA A 373 -1.85 2.61 4.70
CA ALA A 373 -2.36 3.00 6.01
C ALA A 373 -3.22 1.88 6.67
N THR A 374 -3.76 0.95 5.89
CA THR A 374 -4.79 -0.04 6.30
C THR A 374 -4.33 -1.36 6.85
N GLU A 375 -3.05 -1.63 6.98
CA GLU A 375 -2.61 -2.99 7.30
C GLU A 375 -2.06 -3.11 8.72
N PRO A 376 -2.92 -3.18 9.75
CA PRO A 376 -2.56 -3.53 11.11
C PRO A 376 -2.61 -5.05 11.30
N LEU A 377 -1.99 -5.80 10.40
CA LEU A 377 -1.36 -7.05 10.80
C LEU A 377 0.04 -6.61 11.29
N CYS A 378 0.25 -6.07 12.47
CA CYS A 378 0.04 -6.80 13.71
C CYS A 378 0.63 -5.96 14.87
N ARG A 379 -0.18 -5.34 15.74
CA ARG A 379 0.33 -4.93 17.07
C ARG A 379 0.90 -6.12 17.86
N ALA A 380 0.46 -7.34 17.53
CA ALA A 380 0.86 -8.61 18.14
C ALA A 380 2.08 -9.32 17.49
N LYS A 381 2.49 -8.92 16.27
CA LYS A 381 3.63 -9.46 15.50
C LYS A 381 4.29 -8.30 14.75
N ARG A 382 4.92 -7.43 15.53
CA ARG A 382 5.61 -6.20 15.15
C ARG A 382 6.85 -6.47 14.28
N ARG A 383 6.67 -6.83 13.01
CA ARG A 383 7.77 -7.14 12.09
C ARG A 383 7.65 -6.38 10.77
N LEU A 384 8.78 -5.96 10.21
CA LEU A 384 8.83 -5.35 8.88
C LEU A 384 8.67 -6.45 7.83
N SER A 385 7.93 -6.15 6.76
CA SER A 385 7.81 -7.09 5.64
C SER A 385 9.01 -6.90 4.71
N TRP A 386 9.77 -7.97 4.47
CA TRP A 386 10.91 -7.96 3.55
C TRP A 386 10.49 -8.41 2.16
N ARG A 387 10.90 -7.65 1.14
CA ARG A 387 10.61 -7.95 -0.28
C ARG A 387 11.81 -7.66 -1.17
N ASN A 388 11.83 -8.25 -2.36
CA ASN A 388 12.72 -7.83 -3.44
C ASN A 388 12.07 -6.73 -4.31
N CYS A 389 12.81 -6.21 -5.29
CA CYS A 389 12.30 -5.20 -6.21
C CYS A 389 11.08 -5.68 -7.02
N ALA A 390 10.99 -6.98 -7.30
CA ALA A 390 9.85 -7.62 -7.98
C ALA A 390 8.65 -7.93 -7.05
N ASP A 391 8.57 -7.28 -5.88
CA ASP A 391 7.53 -7.45 -4.85
C ASP A 391 7.39 -8.89 -4.29
N THR A 392 8.38 -9.76 -4.53
CA THR A 392 8.41 -11.12 -3.99
C THR A 392 8.84 -11.10 -2.53
N PRO A 393 8.12 -11.77 -1.60
CA PRO A 393 8.52 -11.87 -0.21
C PRO A 393 9.90 -12.53 -0.08
N LEU A 394 10.77 -11.93 0.75
CA LEU A 394 12.05 -12.53 1.12
C LEU A 394 11.87 -13.37 2.38
N VAL A 395 12.40 -14.60 2.37
CA VAL A 395 12.51 -15.46 3.55
C VAL A 395 13.93 -15.31 4.08
N VAL A 396 14.06 -14.89 5.33
CA VAL A 396 15.37 -14.69 5.96
C VAL A 396 16.06 -16.03 6.14
N GLU A 397 17.20 -16.24 5.47
CA GLU A 397 18.06 -17.41 5.72
C GLU A 397 18.78 -17.24 7.07
N GLU A 398 18.77 -18.30 7.88
CA GLU A 398 19.46 -18.30 9.17
C GLU A 398 20.94 -18.67 9.02
N PHE A 399 21.78 -17.97 9.78
CA PHE A 399 23.20 -18.27 9.82
C PHE A 399 23.47 -19.62 10.51
N ASN A 400 24.23 -20.49 9.84
CA ASN A 400 24.66 -21.77 10.41
C ASN A 400 26.19 -21.83 10.54
N PRO A 401 26.75 -21.70 11.76
CA PRO A 401 28.20 -21.71 11.96
C PRO A 401 28.86 -23.06 11.62
N ALA A 402 28.12 -24.17 11.60
CA ALA A 402 28.69 -25.49 11.32
C ALA A 402 29.01 -25.71 9.84
N THR A 403 28.36 -24.97 8.94
CA THR A 403 28.49 -25.19 7.48
C THR A 403 29.02 -23.97 6.74
N MET A 404 29.13 -22.82 7.40
CA MET A 404 29.48 -21.55 6.78
C MET A 404 30.85 -21.05 7.24
N ARG A 405 31.73 -20.75 6.29
CA ARG A 405 33.07 -20.21 6.56
C ARG A 405 32.99 -18.70 6.84
N VAL A 406 33.10 -18.33 8.11
CA VAL A 406 33.19 -16.93 8.56
C VAL A 406 34.53 -16.32 8.12
N LEU A 407 34.47 -15.12 7.54
CA LEU A 407 35.64 -14.30 7.23
C LEU A 407 36.01 -13.46 8.45
N ASP A 408 35.03 -12.71 8.96
CA ASP A 408 35.12 -11.91 10.17
C ASP A 408 33.72 -11.55 10.69
N GLN A 409 33.69 -10.78 11.78
CA GLN A 409 32.47 -10.26 12.38
C GLN A 409 32.67 -8.81 12.82
N ILE A 410 31.66 -7.98 12.59
CA ILE A 410 31.71 -6.54 12.85
C ILE A 410 30.60 -6.19 13.85
N PRO A 411 30.93 -5.61 15.01
CA PRO A 411 29.92 -5.18 15.99
C PRO A 411 29.14 -3.98 15.45
N LEU A 412 27.80 -4.08 15.41
CA LEU A 412 26.94 -3.02 14.86
C LEU A 412 26.45 -2.02 15.92
N GLY A 413 26.76 -2.26 17.20
CA GLY A 413 26.31 -1.42 18.32
C GLY A 413 26.74 0.04 18.21
N THR A 414 27.89 0.32 17.60
CA THR A 414 28.40 1.68 17.36
C THR A 414 27.51 2.50 16.40
N LEU A 415 26.69 1.82 15.58
CA LEU A 415 25.72 2.43 14.65
C LEU A 415 24.32 2.58 15.25
N GLY A 416 24.13 2.22 16.52
CA GLY A 416 22.80 2.14 17.14
C GLY A 416 21.93 0.98 16.60
N LEU A 417 22.56 0.03 15.91
CA LEU A 417 21.95 -1.23 15.45
C LEU A 417 22.20 -2.34 16.47
N THR A 418 21.35 -3.36 16.47
CA THR A 418 21.46 -4.50 17.40
C THR A 418 22.15 -5.70 16.75
N GLY A 419 23.22 -6.19 17.36
CA GLY A 419 23.89 -7.44 16.96
C GLY A 419 25.22 -7.25 16.24
N TYR A 420 25.59 -8.24 15.44
CA TYR A 420 26.83 -8.33 14.68
C TYR A 420 26.54 -8.64 13.22
N ALA A 421 27.31 -8.03 12.31
CA ALA A 421 27.37 -8.45 10.92
C ALA A 421 28.47 -9.50 10.77
N VAL A 422 28.11 -10.70 10.31
CA VAL A 422 29.04 -11.81 10.09
C VAL A 422 29.24 -11.97 8.60
N ARG A 423 30.46 -11.72 8.12
CA ARG A 423 30.78 -11.88 6.70
C ARG A 423 31.16 -13.32 6.43
N VAL A 424 30.55 -13.91 5.41
CA VAL A 424 30.73 -15.32 5.04
C VAL A 424 31.28 -15.38 3.63
N ALA A 425 32.29 -16.24 3.43
CA ALA A 425 32.94 -16.38 2.13
C ALA A 425 31.92 -16.74 1.04
N GLY A 426 31.86 -15.95 -0.03
CA GLY A 426 30.98 -16.20 -1.18
C GLY A 426 29.49 -15.95 -0.91
N ARG A 427 29.12 -15.34 0.22
CA ARG A 427 27.74 -14.99 0.55
C ARG A 427 27.62 -13.55 1.05
N ARG A 428 26.41 -13.00 1.01
CA ARG A 428 26.11 -11.74 1.70
C ARG A 428 26.30 -11.90 3.22
N PRO A 429 26.61 -10.83 3.95
CA PRO A 429 26.73 -10.87 5.41
C PRO A 429 25.42 -11.31 6.08
N PHE A 430 25.53 -11.95 7.23
CA PHE A 430 24.40 -12.33 8.09
C PHE A 430 24.31 -11.41 9.31
N LEU A 431 23.10 -11.22 9.83
CA LEU A 431 22.86 -10.49 11.08
C LEU A 431 22.62 -11.46 12.23
N VAL A 432 23.51 -11.48 13.22
CA VAL A 432 23.43 -12.38 14.39
C VAL A 432 23.33 -11.58 15.70
N ASP A 433 22.68 -12.14 16.72
CA ASP A 433 22.52 -11.47 18.03
C ASP A 433 23.81 -11.44 18.86
N HIS A 434 24.64 -12.44 18.65
CA HIS A 434 25.78 -12.75 19.49
C HIS A 434 27.01 -13.03 18.62
N PRO A 435 28.22 -12.77 19.12
CA PRO A 435 29.42 -13.08 18.39
C PRO A 435 29.49 -14.58 18.10
N VAL A 436 29.86 -14.92 16.87
CA VAL A 436 30.04 -16.30 16.44
C VAL A 436 31.33 -16.83 17.05
N ARG A 437 31.28 -18.03 17.63
CA ARG A 437 32.41 -18.69 18.27
C ARG A 437 33.11 -19.67 17.34
#